data_AF-A0A8T3LNI3-F1
#
_entry.id   AF-A0A8T3LNI3-F1
#
_cell.length_a   1.000
_cell.length_b   1.000
_cell.length_c   1.000
_cell.angle_alpha   90.00
_cell.angle_beta   90.00
_cell.angle_gamma   90.00
#
_symmetry.space_group_name_H-M   'P 1'
#
loop_
_entity.id
_entity.type
_entity.pdbx_description
1 polymer ?
#
loop_
_entity_poly.entity_id
_entity_poly.type
_entity_poly.pdbx_seq_one_letter_code
_entity_poly.pdbx_strand_id
1 'polypeptide(L)'
;DAAVATARRWFDGLGLTVEELPVRTRIQAASAVTAARAASGALFYLCGGDPGVVPKVLAGTSTWSAIVEAWRGGAALAGSSAGAMALAEWTLIRGRVPGDADRQPRPALGLVRGVAVIPHFETFGHRWLPSTQGPSGLAGATLLGIDERSAAIWVDGRWLALGAGGVTIMRAGEEVRFEPGQEIDGLPAPRQSDATASPGT
;
A
#
# COMPACT_ATOMS: atom_id res chain seq x y z
N ASP A 1 -6.88 -16.07 3.51
CA ASP A 1 -8.23 -16.53 3.90
C ASP A 1 -8.85 -15.70 5.00
N ALA A 2 -8.31 -15.67 6.23
CA ALA A 2 -8.90 -14.88 7.33
C ALA A 2 -9.05 -13.37 7.02
N ALA A 3 -8.02 -12.73 6.47
CA ALA A 3 -8.07 -11.30 6.11
C ALA A 3 -9.14 -10.99 5.06
N VAL A 4 -9.29 -11.86 4.05
CA VAL A 4 -10.33 -11.73 3.01
C VAL A 4 -11.72 -11.94 3.62
N ALA A 5 -11.90 -12.94 4.48
CA ALA A 5 -13.18 -13.16 5.16
C ALA A 5 -13.58 -11.96 6.03
N THR A 6 -12.63 -11.33 6.71
CA THR A 6 -12.87 -10.09 7.48
C THR A 6 -13.27 -8.93 6.56
N ALA A 7 -12.55 -8.70 5.46
CA ALA A 7 -12.89 -7.66 4.49
C ALA A 7 -14.30 -7.90 3.91
N ARG A 8 -14.63 -9.13 3.53
CA ARG A 8 -15.96 -9.49 3.01
C ARG A 8 -17.06 -9.15 4.01
N ARG A 9 -16.93 -9.55 5.27
CA ARG A 9 -17.93 -9.23 6.32
C ARG A 9 -18.06 -7.72 6.54
N TRP A 10 -16.95 -6.99 6.53
CA TRP A 10 -16.97 -5.55 6.73
C TRP A 10 -17.72 -4.82 5.62
N PHE A 11 -17.37 -5.08 4.37
CA PHE A 11 -18.00 -4.44 3.21
C PHE A 11 -19.42 -4.91 2.96
N ASP A 12 -19.75 -6.16 3.29
CA ASP A 12 -21.13 -6.66 3.30
C ASP A 12 -22.00 -5.86 4.28
N GLY A 13 -21.46 -5.52 5.46
CA GLY A 13 -22.12 -4.61 6.41
C GLY A 13 -22.34 -3.18 5.89
N LEU A 14 -21.67 -2.79 4.80
CA LEU A 14 -21.88 -1.52 4.07
C LEU A 14 -22.81 -1.68 2.86
N GLY A 15 -23.39 -2.86 2.65
CA GLY A 15 -24.26 -3.16 1.51
C GLY A 15 -23.51 -3.39 0.19
N LEU A 16 -22.19 -3.62 0.23
CA LEU A 16 -21.40 -3.88 -0.97
C LEU A 16 -21.33 -5.38 -1.27
N THR A 17 -21.54 -5.74 -2.53
CA THR A 17 -21.26 -7.10 -3.00
C THR A 17 -19.75 -7.27 -3.17
N VAL A 18 -19.14 -8.17 -2.40
CA VAL A 18 -17.70 -8.42 -2.46
C VAL A 18 -17.39 -9.71 -3.20
N GLU A 19 -16.61 -9.57 -4.26
CA GLU A 19 -16.04 -10.67 -5.02
C GLU A 19 -14.55 -10.85 -4.69
N GLU A 20 -14.14 -12.06 -4.30
CA GLU A 20 -12.72 -12.39 -4.15
C GLU A 20 -12.11 -12.67 -5.54
N LEU A 21 -11.07 -11.91 -5.89
CA LEU A 21 -10.16 -12.27 -6.97
C LEU A 21 -9.16 -13.32 -6.42
N PRO A 22 -9.07 -14.54 -7.00
CA PRO A 22 -8.28 -15.63 -6.44
C PRO A 22 -6.78 -15.47 -6.75
N VAL A 23 -6.18 -14.36 -6.30
CA VAL A 23 -4.80 -13.96 -6.60
C VAL A 23 -3.89 -14.30 -5.42
N ARG A 24 -3.43 -15.55 -5.36
CA ARG A 24 -2.48 -16.03 -4.34
C ARG A 24 -1.09 -16.30 -4.92
N THR A 25 -1.02 -16.50 -6.23
CA THR A 25 0.22 -16.74 -6.97
C THR A 25 0.34 -15.81 -8.16
N ARG A 26 1.57 -15.62 -8.64
CA ARG A 26 1.83 -14.82 -9.84
C ARG A 26 1.15 -15.38 -11.09
N ILE A 27 1.00 -16.71 -11.18
CA ILE A 27 0.28 -17.37 -12.29
C ILE A 27 -1.19 -16.95 -12.28
N GLN A 28 -1.83 -16.95 -11.10
CA GLN A 28 -3.22 -16.49 -10.97
C GLN A 28 -3.38 -15.00 -11.27
N ALA A 29 -2.40 -14.18 -10.85
CA ALA A 29 -2.36 -12.75 -11.15
C ALA A 29 -2.14 -12.46 -12.64
N ALA A 30 -1.48 -13.35 -13.38
CA ALA A 30 -1.26 -13.21 -14.82
C ALA A 30 -2.42 -13.77 -15.67
N SER A 31 -3.43 -14.41 -15.06
CA SER A 31 -4.57 -14.99 -15.76
C SER A 31 -5.42 -13.92 -16.43
N ALA A 32 -5.69 -14.09 -17.73
CA ALA A 32 -6.60 -13.22 -18.48
C ALA A 32 -8.03 -13.23 -17.90
N VAL A 33 -8.48 -14.36 -17.36
CA VAL A 33 -9.81 -14.47 -16.70
C VAL A 33 -9.86 -13.61 -15.45
N THR A 34 -8.80 -13.64 -14.63
CA THR A 34 -8.73 -12.81 -13.41
C THR A 34 -8.62 -11.33 -13.77
N ALA A 35 -7.83 -10.98 -14.79
CA ALA A 35 -7.70 -9.61 -15.27
C ALA A 35 -9.02 -9.06 -15.82
N ALA A 36 -9.78 -9.85 -16.57
CA ALA A 36 -11.09 -9.46 -17.08
C ALA A 36 -12.10 -9.19 -15.94
N ARG A 37 -12.10 -10.02 -14.89
CA ARG A 37 -12.92 -9.79 -13.68
C ARG A 37 -12.48 -8.53 -12.94
N ALA A 38 -11.17 -8.29 -12.86
CA ALA A 38 -10.64 -7.09 -12.22
C ALA A 38 -11.04 -5.83 -13.00
N ALA A 39 -11.04 -5.84 -14.34
CA ALA A 39 -11.36 -4.68 -15.16
C ALA A 39 -12.78 -4.11 -14.93
N SER A 40 -13.73 -4.92 -14.43
CA SER A 40 -15.09 -4.49 -14.13
C SER A 40 -15.30 -3.99 -12.69
N GLY A 41 -14.27 -4.01 -11.84
CA GLY A 41 -14.39 -3.63 -10.43
C GLY A 41 -14.53 -2.12 -10.21
N ALA A 42 -15.43 -1.72 -9.30
CA ALA A 42 -15.61 -0.32 -8.89
C ALA A 42 -14.80 0.06 -7.63
N LEU A 43 -14.39 -0.93 -6.84
CA LEU A 43 -13.53 -0.77 -5.66
C LEU A 43 -12.61 -1.98 -5.55
N PHE A 44 -11.31 -1.72 -5.40
CA PHE A 44 -10.30 -2.72 -5.12
C PHE A 44 -9.73 -2.53 -3.72
N TYR A 45 -9.64 -3.62 -2.96
CA TYR A 45 -9.13 -3.59 -1.60
C TYR A 45 -8.03 -4.63 -1.40
N LEU A 46 -6.79 -4.16 -1.26
CA LEU A 46 -5.64 -5.01 -0.93
C LEU A 46 -5.63 -5.29 0.57
N CYS A 47 -5.93 -6.53 0.94
CA CYS A 47 -5.97 -6.97 2.34
C CYS A 47 -4.57 -6.94 3.00
N GLY A 48 -4.56 -6.88 4.33
CA GLY A 48 -3.35 -7.12 5.12
C GLY A 48 -2.84 -8.55 5.00
N GLY A 49 -1.60 -8.77 5.44
CA GLY A 49 -0.89 -10.04 5.28
C GLY A 49 0.62 -9.84 5.34
N ASP A 50 1.35 -10.53 4.46
CA ASP A 50 2.80 -10.38 4.33
C ASP A 50 3.13 -9.22 3.35
N PRO A 51 3.87 -8.18 3.78
CA PRO A 51 4.20 -7.02 2.96
C PRO A 51 5.12 -7.31 1.77
N GLY A 52 5.84 -8.44 1.77
CA GLY A 52 6.66 -8.89 0.65
C GLY A 52 5.89 -9.70 -0.38
N VAL A 53 4.77 -10.32 -0.01
CA VAL A 53 3.99 -11.18 -0.92
C VAL A 53 3.18 -10.37 -1.93
N VAL A 54 2.51 -9.29 -1.49
CA VAL A 54 1.59 -8.53 -2.35
C VAL A 54 2.30 -7.96 -3.59
N PRO A 55 3.44 -7.22 -3.46
CA PRO A 55 4.15 -6.74 -4.63
C PRO A 55 4.73 -7.87 -5.49
N LYS A 56 5.27 -8.93 -4.87
CA LYS A 56 5.84 -10.09 -5.59
C LYS A 56 4.81 -10.78 -6.49
N VAL A 57 3.57 -10.89 -6.02
CA VAL A 57 2.49 -11.55 -6.76
C VAL A 57 1.91 -10.63 -7.85
N LEU A 58 1.68 -9.35 -7.55
CA LEU A 58 0.93 -8.44 -8.43
C LEU A 58 1.81 -7.68 -9.43
N ALA A 59 3.04 -7.29 -9.08
CA ALA A 59 3.83 -6.38 -9.90
C ALA A 59 4.04 -6.92 -11.32
N GLY A 60 3.71 -6.11 -12.34
CA GLY A 60 3.88 -6.48 -13.75
C GLY A 60 2.97 -7.61 -14.23
N THR A 61 1.83 -7.86 -13.58
CA THR A 61 0.84 -8.86 -14.01
C THR A 61 -0.37 -8.21 -14.67
N SER A 62 -1.06 -8.96 -15.53
CA SER A 62 -2.26 -8.48 -16.23
C SER A 62 -3.38 -8.07 -15.27
N THR A 63 -3.56 -8.79 -14.15
CA THR A 63 -4.53 -8.40 -13.13
C THR A 63 -4.18 -7.07 -12.48
N TRP A 64 -2.91 -6.83 -12.17
CA TRP A 64 -2.51 -5.54 -11.60
C TRP A 64 -2.70 -4.38 -12.59
N SER A 65 -2.35 -4.58 -13.86
CA SER A 65 -2.62 -3.58 -14.90
C SER A 65 -4.10 -3.26 -15.01
N ALA A 66 -4.97 -4.27 -15.02
CA ALA A 66 -6.43 -4.07 -15.06
C ALA A 66 -6.97 -3.31 -13.84
N ILE A 67 -6.46 -3.59 -12.63
CA ILE A 67 -6.82 -2.85 -11.41
C ILE A 67 -6.43 -1.37 -11.54
N VAL A 68 -5.21 -1.09 -12.00
CA VAL A 68 -4.71 0.29 -12.15
C VAL A 68 -5.48 1.04 -13.24
N GLU A 69 -5.81 0.38 -14.35
CA GLU A 69 -6.64 0.95 -15.41
C GLU A 69 -8.05 1.27 -14.93
N ALA A 70 -8.69 0.35 -14.19
CA ALA A 70 -10.00 0.59 -13.60
C ALA A 70 -9.97 1.74 -12.58
N TRP A 71 -8.95 1.81 -11.73
CA TRP A 71 -8.76 2.93 -10.80
C TRP A 71 -8.62 4.28 -11.51
N ARG A 72 -7.85 4.33 -12.60
CA ARG A 72 -7.76 5.52 -13.47
C ARG A 72 -9.07 5.87 -14.15
N GLY A 73 -9.89 4.87 -14.43
CA GLY A 73 -11.25 5.02 -14.95
C GLY A 73 -12.28 5.48 -13.91
N GLY A 74 -11.87 5.71 -12.65
CA GLY A 74 -12.74 6.21 -11.58
C GLY A 74 -13.11 5.18 -10.51
N ALA A 75 -12.63 3.93 -10.61
CA ALA A 75 -12.76 2.98 -9.52
C ALA A 75 -11.92 3.42 -8.31
N ALA A 76 -12.31 3.01 -7.10
CA ALA A 76 -11.50 3.23 -5.90
C ALA A 76 -10.45 2.12 -5.73
N LEU A 77 -9.26 2.48 -5.22
CA LEU A 77 -8.20 1.54 -4.87
C LEU A 77 -7.68 1.85 -3.48
N ALA A 78 -7.74 0.86 -2.59
CA ALA A 78 -7.30 0.98 -1.21
C ALA A 78 -6.49 -0.24 -0.78
N GLY A 79 -5.68 -0.07 0.26
CA GLY A 79 -4.93 -1.13 0.89
C GLY A 79 -4.88 -0.94 2.40
N SER A 80 -4.81 -2.03 3.15
CA SER A 80 -4.69 -1.99 4.62
C SER A 80 -3.46 -2.77 5.07
N SER A 81 -2.71 -2.22 6.02
CA SER A 81 -1.47 -2.81 6.54
C SER A 81 -0.51 -3.16 5.39
N ALA A 82 -0.14 -4.43 5.21
CA ALA A 82 0.64 -4.90 4.06
C ALA A 82 0.11 -4.46 2.69
N GLY A 83 -1.22 -4.37 2.52
CA GLY A 83 -1.82 -3.86 1.30
C GLY A 83 -1.55 -2.38 1.07
N ALA A 84 -1.55 -1.56 2.13
CA ALA A 84 -1.18 -0.14 2.04
C ALA A 84 0.30 0.02 1.69
N MET A 85 1.16 -0.77 2.32
CA MET A 85 2.60 -0.81 2.03
C MET A 85 2.89 -1.18 0.58
N ALA A 86 2.09 -2.08 0.00
CA ALA A 86 2.26 -2.50 -1.39
C ALA A 86 1.96 -1.38 -2.39
N LEU A 87 1.11 -0.40 -2.07
CA LEU A 87 0.76 0.69 -2.99
C LEU A 87 1.89 1.73 -3.15
N ALA A 88 2.78 1.86 -2.16
CA ALA A 88 3.88 2.81 -2.23
C ALA A 88 5.03 2.32 -3.15
N GLU A 89 6.09 3.11 -3.30
CA GLU A 89 7.29 2.69 -4.02
C GLU A 89 8.09 1.63 -3.27
N TRP A 90 8.12 1.74 -1.94
CA TRP A 90 8.88 0.84 -1.08
C TRP A 90 7.94 0.16 -0.08
N THR A 91 8.10 -1.15 0.04
CA THR A 91 7.54 -1.94 1.14
C THR A 91 8.64 -2.30 2.13
N LEU A 92 8.28 -2.49 3.38
CA LEU A 92 9.20 -2.80 4.48
C LEU A 92 8.96 -4.24 4.93
N ILE A 93 9.87 -5.14 4.60
CA ILE A 93 9.78 -6.56 5.01
C ILE A 93 10.63 -6.82 6.26
N ARG A 94 10.26 -7.81 7.05
CA ARG A 94 11.04 -8.20 8.23
C ARG A 94 12.48 -8.59 7.82
N GLY A 95 13.46 -8.14 8.62
CA GLY A 95 14.84 -8.56 8.51
C GLY A 95 15.05 -10.06 8.74
N ARG A 96 16.29 -10.53 8.62
CA ARG A 96 16.63 -11.95 8.70
C ARG A 96 16.51 -12.53 10.12
N VAL A 97 16.55 -11.69 11.15
CA VAL A 97 16.51 -12.16 12.54
C VAL A 97 15.05 -12.19 13.02
N PRO A 98 14.54 -13.35 13.46
CA PRO A 98 13.18 -13.41 14.00
C PRO A 98 13.05 -12.59 15.28
N GLY A 99 12.03 -11.73 15.36
CA GLY A 99 11.65 -11.00 16.57
C GLY A 99 12.18 -9.57 16.69
N ASP A 100 13.03 -9.13 15.77
CA ASP A 100 13.48 -7.74 15.76
C ASP A 100 12.52 -6.79 15.00
N ALA A 101 12.61 -5.51 15.36
CA ALA A 101 11.90 -4.44 14.69
C ALA A 101 12.56 -4.06 13.35
N ASP A 102 13.64 -4.74 12.97
CA ASP A 102 14.41 -4.45 11.76
C ASP A 102 13.56 -4.69 10.51
N ARG A 103 13.57 -3.70 9.61
CA ARG A 103 12.86 -3.74 8.35
C ARG A 103 13.80 -3.42 7.20
N GLN A 104 13.75 -4.28 6.19
CA GLN A 104 14.50 -4.13 4.96
C GLN A 104 13.58 -3.57 3.88
N PRO A 105 13.94 -2.46 3.23
CA PRO A 105 13.18 -1.93 2.11
C PRO A 105 13.24 -2.86 0.90
N ARG A 106 12.12 -2.99 0.19
CA ARG A 106 12.00 -3.68 -1.10
C ARG A 106 11.10 -2.89 -2.04
N PRO A 107 11.31 -2.96 -3.37
CA PRO A 107 10.39 -2.39 -4.33
C PRO A 107 8.96 -2.94 -4.14
N ALA A 108 7.98 -2.05 -4.21
CA ALA A 108 6.56 -2.34 -4.13
C ALA A 108 5.85 -2.05 -5.47
N LEU A 109 4.55 -1.71 -5.48
CA LEU A 109 3.79 -1.49 -6.71
C LEU A 109 3.96 -0.08 -7.29
N GLY A 110 4.48 0.86 -6.51
CA GLY A 110 4.96 2.14 -7.00
C GLY A 110 3.88 3.13 -7.45
N LEU A 111 2.67 3.07 -6.88
CA LEU A 111 1.65 4.10 -7.14
C LEU A 111 2.01 5.42 -6.46
N VAL A 112 2.56 5.39 -5.25
CA VAL A 112 3.02 6.59 -4.55
C VAL A 112 4.54 6.61 -4.50
N ARG A 113 5.15 7.34 -5.45
CA ARG A 113 6.60 7.40 -5.67
C ARG A 113 7.35 8.02 -4.49
N GLY A 114 8.56 7.54 -4.20
CA GLY A 114 9.41 8.04 -3.12
C GLY A 114 8.85 7.85 -1.71
N VAL A 115 7.83 7.00 -1.53
CA VAL A 115 7.17 6.76 -0.24
C VAL A 115 7.36 5.31 0.23
N ALA A 116 7.46 5.13 1.55
CA ALA A 116 7.27 3.86 2.24
C ALA A 116 6.21 4.01 3.34
N VAL A 117 5.26 3.08 3.43
CA VAL A 117 4.21 3.14 4.47
C VAL A 117 4.63 2.33 5.70
N ILE A 118 4.37 2.88 6.88
CA ILE A 118 4.55 2.25 8.18
C ILE A 118 3.17 2.18 8.87
N PRO A 119 2.42 1.08 8.71
CA PRO A 119 1.12 0.92 9.36
C PRO A 119 1.29 0.64 10.86
N HIS A 120 0.20 0.78 11.61
CA HIS A 120 0.18 0.57 13.07
C HIS A 120 1.20 1.46 13.79
N PHE A 121 1.35 2.70 13.29
CA PHE A 121 2.47 3.56 13.62
C PHE A 121 2.56 3.87 15.11
N GLU A 122 1.44 4.22 15.73
CA GLU A 122 1.30 4.51 17.15
C GLU A 122 1.53 3.30 18.06
N THR A 123 1.24 2.07 17.59
CA THR A 123 1.36 0.87 18.45
C THR A 123 2.75 0.24 18.37
N PHE A 124 3.22 -0.09 17.17
CA PHE A 124 4.51 -0.78 16.98
C PHE A 124 5.26 -0.40 15.71
N GLY A 125 4.62 0.25 14.74
CA GLY A 125 5.21 0.63 13.47
C GLY A 125 6.38 1.60 13.63
N HIS A 126 6.29 2.57 14.56
CA HIS A 126 7.37 3.52 14.86
C HIS A 126 8.70 2.85 15.21
N ARG A 127 8.68 1.59 15.69
CA ARG A 127 9.90 0.84 16.04
C ARG A 127 10.74 0.48 14.81
N TRP A 128 10.20 0.60 13.61
CA TRP A 128 10.91 0.30 12.36
C TRP A 128 11.81 1.45 11.91
N LEU A 129 11.58 2.67 12.43
CA LEU A 129 12.29 3.88 12.01
C LEU A 129 13.83 3.74 12.00
N PRO A 130 14.49 3.16 13.03
CA PRO A 130 15.94 3.02 13.03
C PRO A 130 16.48 2.26 11.81
N SER A 131 15.79 1.19 11.39
CA SER A 131 16.19 0.39 10.22
C SER A 131 15.97 1.12 8.89
N THR A 132 14.98 2.00 8.83
CA THR A 132 14.66 2.78 7.62
C THR A 132 15.57 3.99 7.42
N GLN A 133 16.23 4.46 8.48
CA GLN A 133 17.09 5.65 8.48
C GLN A 133 18.59 5.31 8.48
N GLY A 134 18.95 4.03 8.60
CA GLY A 134 20.34 3.56 8.60
C GLY A 134 20.98 3.48 7.21
N PRO A 135 22.25 3.03 7.12
CA PRO A 135 23.01 2.94 5.85
C PRO A 135 22.36 2.06 4.77
N SER A 136 21.55 1.09 5.15
CA SER A 136 20.78 0.21 4.25
C SER A 136 19.29 0.58 4.18
N GLY A 137 18.93 1.74 4.74
CA GLY A 137 17.58 2.27 4.77
C GLY A 137 17.19 3.01 3.48
N LEU A 138 16.18 3.87 3.58
CA LEU A 138 15.62 4.61 2.46
C LEU A 138 16.07 6.08 2.49
N ALA A 139 17.29 6.33 2.06
CA ALA A 139 17.81 7.70 1.94
C ALA A 139 16.92 8.54 1.01
N GLY A 140 16.40 9.65 1.52
CA GLY A 140 15.57 10.60 0.76
C GLY A 140 14.10 10.19 0.53
N ALA A 141 13.70 8.98 0.94
CA ALA A 141 12.29 8.61 0.87
C ALA A 141 11.48 9.27 1.99
N THR A 142 10.18 9.37 1.76
CA THR A 142 9.19 9.78 2.76
C THR A 142 8.65 8.55 3.46
N LEU A 143 8.73 8.53 4.78
CA LEU A 143 8.06 7.50 5.57
C LEU A 143 6.68 8.03 5.93
N LEU A 144 5.65 7.23 5.65
CA LEU A 144 4.25 7.55 5.94
C LEU A 144 3.76 6.64 7.06
N GLY A 145 3.81 7.13 8.29
CA GLY A 145 3.21 6.51 9.45
C GLY A 145 1.69 6.62 9.39
N ILE A 146 0.98 5.51 9.53
CA ILE A 146 -0.49 5.50 9.59
C ILE A 146 -0.89 4.75 10.85
N ASP A 147 -1.61 5.45 11.73
CA ASP A 147 -2.14 4.87 12.95
C ASP A 147 -3.24 3.83 12.65
N GLU A 148 -3.53 2.94 13.59
CA GLU A 148 -4.65 2.02 13.47
C GLU A 148 -5.97 2.77 13.30
N ARG A 149 -6.89 2.15 12.52
CA ARG A 149 -8.20 2.74 12.17
C ARG A 149 -8.09 4.15 11.55
N SER A 150 -7.00 4.39 10.82
CA SER A 150 -6.71 5.66 10.15
C SER A 150 -6.28 5.42 8.71
N ALA A 151 -6.37 6.45 7.87
CA ALA A 151 -6.03 6.40 6.46
C ALA A 151 -5.53 7.75 5.96
N ALA A 152 -4.55 7.69 5.05
CA ALA A 152 -4.28 8.77 4.10
C ALA A 152 -5.06 8.49 2.81
N ILE A 153 -5.95 9.39 2.40
CA ILE A 153 -6.80 9.20 1.23
C ILE A 153 -6.52 10.28 0.19
N TRP A 154 -6.27 9.88 -1.05
CA TRP A 154 -6.16 10.80 -2.19
C TRP A 154 -7.53 10.96 -2.85
N VAL A 155 -8.06 12.18 -2.84
CA VAL A 155 -9.36 12.52 -3.44
C VAL A 155 -9.34 13.98 -3.90
N ASP A 156 -9.97 14.27 -5.03
CA ASP A 156 -10.08 15.63 -5.60
C ASP A 156 -8.75 16.39 -5.69
N GLY A 157 -7.66 15.67 -6.00
CA GLY A 157 -6.34 16.27 -6.20
C GLY A 157 -5.55 16.58 -4.92
N ARG A 158 -6.01 16.12 -3.75
CA ARG A 158 -5.33 16.32 -2.46
C ARG A 158 -5.31 15.05 -1.61
N TRP A 159 -4.39 15.01 -0.66
CA TRP A 159 -4.35 13.98 0.38
C TRP A 159 -5.08 14.46 1.64
N LEU A 160 -5.90 13.60 2.25
CA LEU A 160 -6.60 13.87 3.51
C LEU A 160 -6.26 12.80 4.55
N ALA A 161 -6.02 13.21 5.79
CA ALA A 161 -5.94 12.32 6.94
C ALA A 161 -7.36 12.04 7.46
N LEU A 162 -7.74 10.78 7.63
CA LEU A 162 -9.05 10.38 8.12
C LEU A 162 -8.95 9.20 9.09
N GLY A 163 -9.97 9.07 9.95
CA GLY A 163 -10.09 7.95 10.88
C GLY A 163 -10.02 8.36 12.35
N ALA A 164 -9.66 7.42 13.21
CA ALA A 164 -9.66 7.61 14.66
C ALA A 164 -8.29 8.04 15.23
N GLY A 165 -7.22 7.87 14.46
CA GLY A 165 -5.87 8.31 14.78
C GLY A 165 -5.31 9.21 13.69
N GLY A 166 -4.00 9.40 13.66
CA GLY A 166 -3.33 10.34 12.78
C GLY A 166 -2.54 9.70 11.65
N VAL A 167 -2.07 10.56 10.76
CA VAL A 167 -1.12 10.23 9.70
C VAL A 167 0.14 11.06 9.93
N THR A 168 1.30 10.42 9.95
CA THR A 168 2.59 11.09 10.19
C THR A 168 3.48 10.98 8.97
N ILE A 169 3.98 12.11 8.49
CA ILE A 169 5.04 12.17 7.47
C ILE A 169 6.38 12.36 8.17
N MET A 170 7.36 11.55 7.79
CA MET A 170 8.75 11.74 8.19
C MET A 170 9.64 11.82 6.95
N ARG A 171 10.41 12.91 6.84
CA ARG A 171 11.38 13.13 5.74
C ARG A 171 12.52 14.02 6.23
N ALA A 172 13.76 13.65 5.91
CA ALA A 172 14.95 14.48 6.18
C ALA A 172 15.10 14.93 7.65
N GLY A 173 14.66 14.11 8.61
CA GLY A 173 14.72 14.41 10.04
C GLY A 173 13.55 15.26 10.56
N GLU A 174 12.65 15.71 9.68
CA GLU A 174 11.40 16.37 10.07
C GLU A 174 10.28 15.33 10.20
N GLU A 175 9.43 15.53 11.20
CA GLU A 175 8.23 14.75 11.46
C GLU A 175 7.03 15.69 11.60
N VAL A 176 6.00 15.46 10.78
CA VAL A 176 4.76 16.24 10.79
C VAL A 176 3.58 15.27 10.90
N ARG A 177 2.75 15.48 11.91
CA ARG A 177 1.54 14.70 12.14
C ARG A 177 0.31 15.48 11.70
N PHE A 178 -0.60 14.78 11.04
CA PHE A 178 -1.89 15.25 10.56
C PHE A 178 -3.01 14.49 11.28
N GLU A 179 -3.87 15.22 11.96
CA GLU A 179 -5.05 14.73 12.64
C GLU A 179 -6.23 14.54 11.66
N PRO A 180 -7.26 13.77 12.03
CA PRO A 180 -8.42 13.54 11.18
C PRO A 180 -9.06 14.85 10.65
N GLY A 181 -9.31 14.88 9.34
CA GLY A 181 -9.86 16.02 8.62
C GLY A 181 -8.83 17.00 8.07
N GLN A 182 -7.55 16.87 8.44
CA GLN A 182 -6.50 17.74 7.90
C GLN A 182 -6.05 17.30 6.50
N GLU A 183 -5.69 18.29 5.69
CA GLU A 183 -4.99 18.07 4.43
C GLU A 183 -3.54 17.69 4.71
N ILE A 184 -3.05 16.68 3.99
CA ILE A 184 -1.70 16.16 4.13
C ILE A 184 -0.81 16.77 3.04
N ASP A 185 0.03 17.72 3.43
CA ASP A 185 1.04 18.30 2.55
C ASP A 185 2.29 17.43 2.49
N GLY A 186 3.01 17.44 1.35
CA GLY A 186 4.32 16.80 1.21
C GLY A 186 4.31 15.35 0.70
N LEU A 187 3.15 14.75 0.49
CA LEU A 187 3.01 13.50 -0.26
C LEU A 187 2.85 13.75 -1.76
N PRO A 188 3.52 12.96 -2.62
CA PRO A 188 3.31 13.06 -4.05
C PRO A 188 1.93 12.51 -4.45
N ALA A 189 1.37 13.04 -5.54
CA ALA A 189 0.17 12.49 -6.15
C ALA A 189 0.41 11.02 -6.60
N PRO A 190 -0.56 10.11 -6.40
CA PRO A 190 -0.49 8.76 -6.96
C PRO A 190 -0.36 8.78 -8.49
N ARG A 191 0.61 8.03 -9.04
CA ARG A 191 0.86 7.88 -10.49
C ARG A 191 1.31 6.45 -10.77
N GLN A 192 1.04 5.92 -11.96
CA GLN A 192 1.59 4.61 -12.33
C GLN A 192 3.11 4.70 -12.46
N SER A 193 3.79 3.60 -12.13
CA SER A 193 5.15 3.40 -12.59
C SER A 193 5.18 3.13 -14.08
N ASP A 194 5.87 3.97 -14.86
CA ASP A 194 6.27 3.61 -16.23
C ASP A 194 7.22 2.40 -16.13
N ALA A 195 6.67 1.19 -16.17
CA ALA A 195 7.45 -0.03 -16.20
C ALA A 195 7.96 -0.27 -17.63
N THR A 196 8.89 0.57 -18.06
CA THR A 196 9.79 0.31 -19.19
C THR A 196 11.22 0.66 -18.78
N ALA A 197 11.74 -0.07 -17.80
CA ALA A 197 13.18 -0.25 -17.65
C ALA A 197 13.41 -1.72 -17.35
N SER A 198 13.62 -2.50 -18.41
CA SER A 198 14.37 -3.75 -18.29
C SER A 198 15.65 -3.47 -17.51
N PRO A 199 16.06 -4.30 -16.55
CA PRO A 199 17.43 -4.20 -16.05
C PRO A 199 18.34 -4.45 -17.26
N GLY A 200 19.04 -3.41 -17.69
CA GLY A 200 20.00 -3.49 -18.79
C GLY A 200 21.08 -4.52 -18.45
N THR A 201 21.31 -5.40 -19.43
CA THR A 201 22.48 -6.24 -19.71
C THR A 201 23.53 -6.42 -18.62
#